data_AF-A0A0W8CPC1-F1
#
_entry.id   AF-A0A0W8CPC1-F1
#
_cell.length_a   1.000
_cell.length_b   1.000
_cell.length_c   1.000
_cell.angle_alpha   90.00
_cell.angle_beta   90.00
_cell.angle_gamma   90.00
#
_symmetry.space_group_name_H-M   'P 1'
#
loop_
_entity.id
_entity.type
_entity.pdbx_description
1 polymer ?
#
loop_
_entity_poly.entity_id
_entity_poly.type
_entity_poly.pdbx_seq_one_letter_code
_entity_poly.pdbx_strand_id
1 'polypeptide(L)'
;MAHLGYRCGKLGSELTTFAEFMTAPATKILDKWFESDVLKATLATDAIIGAKVSPSTPGSAYILFHHVMGEVNGIKGAWGHVKGGMGGVSKAIEKAATEAGAEIHVSSPVKSISVHDGKARGVCLQSGDVIESDCILSNASPVTTVLDLLDQNDLPEEVVKHFRRNWNSESASTKINVALDKLPNFSCFPNAGDGNVPMPNHYGTIHFEDSLDQIEDAFLDAQHGICSKRPVIEMNIPTSLDPTIAPPGKHIALLFVQYTPYEPKDGTWSEPGKKERFANQVFSVIDEYAPGFTKSIIDYEILTLFWMRPMPGYSSYRSPIEGLYFCSAGTHPGGGVMGACGRNAAMVCLKDQKLRK
;
A
#
# COMPACT_ATOMS: atom_id res chain seq x y z
N MET A 1 -7.27 -1.79 -27.23
CA MET A 1 -7.36 -3.21 -27.64
C MET A 1 -6.33 -3.60 -28.70
N ALA A 2 -6.33 -3.02 -29.91
CA ALA A 2 -5.39 -3.41 -30.98
C ALA A 2 -3.89 -3.33 -30.60
N HIS A 3 -3.48 -2.26 -29.91
CA HIS A 3 -2.09 -2.10 -29.44
C HIS A 3 -1.70 -3.13 -28.36
N LEU A 4 -2.63 -3.52 -27.48
CA LEU A 4 -2.41 -4.56 -26.48
C LEU A 4 -2.29 -5.93 -27.17
N GLY A 5 -3.21 -6.24 -28.10
CA GLY A 5 -3.16 -7.48 -28.89
C GLY A 5 -1.88 -7.63 -29.70
N TYR A 6 -1.40 -6.55 -30.33
CA TYR A 6 -0.12 -6.56 -31.06
C TYR A 6 1.08 -6.82 -30.14
N ARG A 7 1.11 -6.23 -28.93
CA ARG A 7 2.17 -6.48 -27.96
C ARG A 7 2.10 -7.88 -27.37
N CYS A 8 0.92 -8.39 -27.05
CA CYS A 8 0.73 -9.76 -26.59
C CYS A 8 1.14 -10.78 -27.67
N GLY A 9 0.93 -10.47 -28.95
CA GLY A 9 1.39 -11.30 -30.07
C GLY A 9 2.91 -11.50 -30.11
N LYS A 10 3.70 -10.61 -29.49
CA LYS A 10 5.17 -10.76 -29.37
C LYS A 10 5.59 -11.78 -28.31
N LEU A 11 4.68 -12.28 -27.48
CA LEU A 11 4.98 -13.27 -26.45
C LEU A 11 5.18 -14.68 -27.02
N GLY A 12 4.73 -14.95 -28.25
CA GLY A 12 4.89 -16.26 -28.88
C GLY A 12 4.27 -17.38 -28.05
N SER A 13 5.05 -18.42 -27.74
CA SER A 13 4.62 -19.55 -26.91
C SER A 13 4.25 -19.16 -25.47
N GLU A 14 4.80 -18.07 -24.95
CA GLU A 14 4.52 -17.57 -23.60
C GLU A 14 3.14 -16.92 -23.47
N LEU A 15 2.42 -16.75 -24.58
CA LEU A 15 1.08 -16.14 -24.56
C LEU A 15 0.10 -16.94 -23.69
N THR A 16 0.21 -18.27 -23.68
CA THR A 16 -0.65 -19.13 -22.85
C THR A 16 -0.32 -19.00 -21.37
N THR A 17 0.97 -19.00 -21.01
CA THR A 17 1.47 -18.75 -19.65
C THR A 17 1.01 -17.38 -19.16
N PHE A 18 1.20 -16.34 -19.98
CA PHE A 18 0.76 -14.98 -19.67
C PHE A 18 -0.76 -14.92 -19.46
N ALA A 19 -1.55 -15.49 -20.39
CA ALA A 19 -3.00 -15.53 -20.26
C ALA A 19 -3.44 -16.25 -18.98
N GLU A 20 -2.73 -17.31 -18.58
CA GLU A 20 -3.00 -18.03 -17.35
C GLU A 20 -2.73 -17.16 -16.12
N PHE A 21 -1.56 -16.52 -15.99
CA PHE A 21 -1.28 -15.60 -14.89
C PHE A 21 -2.29 -14.43 -14.82
N MET A 22 -2.80 -13.96 -15.96
CA MET A 22 -3.78 -12.87 -15.99
C MET A 22 -5.20 -13.28 -15.58
N THR A 23 -5.53 -14.57 -15.57
CA THR A 23 -6.93 -15.04 -15.44
C THR A 23 -7.14 -16.14 -14.40
N ALA A 24 -6.12 -16.93 -14.09
CA ALA A 24 -6.20 -18.02 -13.14
C ALA A 24 -6.19 -17.52 -11.69
N PRO A 25 -6.72 -18.31 -10.75
CA PRO A 25 -6.44 -18.12 -9.35
C PRO A 25 -4.98 -18.48 -9.02
N ALA A 26 -4.43 -17.84 -8.00
CA ALA A 26 -3.08 -18.11 -7.50
C ALA A 26 -2.93 -19.54 -7.00
N THR A 27 -3.97 -20.12 -6.38
CA THR A 27 -3.98 -21.53 -5.95
C THR A 27 -3.64 -22.49 -7.09
N LYS A 28 -4.25 -22.30 -8.26
CA LYS A 28 -3.95 -23.10 -9.47
C LYS A 28 -2.48 -22.97 -9.90
N ILE A 29 -1.88 -21.79 -9.77
CA ILE A 29 -0.46 -21.62 -10.10
C ILE A 29 0.41 -22.32 -9.06
N LEU A 30 0.13 -22.14 -7.78
CA LEU A 30 0.90 -22.73 -6.69
C LEU A 30 0.85 -24.27 -6.71
N ASP A 31 -0.32 -24.85 -6.94
CA ASP A 31 -0.52 -26.30 -7.01
C ASP A 31 0.22 -26.99 -8.16
N LYS A 32 0.59 -26.25 -9.21
CA LYS A 32 1.40 -26.80 -10.31
C LYS A 32 2.86 -27.01 -9.93
N TRP A 33 3.37 -26.17 -9.04
CA TRP A 33 4.81 -26.06 -8.78
C TRP A 33 5.23 -26.56 -7.40
N PHE A 34 4.29 -26.59 -6.44
CA PHE A 34 4.59 -26.89 -5.05
C PHE A 34 3.66 -27.96 -4.49
N GLU A 35 4.19 -28.76 -3.57
CA GLU A 35 3.45 -29.83 -2.88
C GLU A 35 3.19 -29.49 -1.40
N SER A 36 4.02 -28.65 -0.78
CA SER A 36 3.93 -28.31 0.65
C SER A 36 2.90 -27.19 0.90
N ASP A 37 1.92 -27.46 1.76
CA ASP A 37 0.87 -26.48 2.11
C ASP A 37 1.43 -25.23 2.78
N VAL A 38 2.41 -25.39 3.68
CA VAL A 38 3.08 -24.25 4.35
C VAL A 38 3.80 -23.36 3.34
N LEU A 39 4.52 -23.96 2.37
CA LEU A 39 5.19 -23.19 1.32
C LEU A 39 4.17 -22.48 0.42
N LYS A 40 3.07 -23.16 0.05
CA LYS A 40 1.99 -22.54 -0.72
C LYS A 40 1.34 -21.38 0.03
N ALA A 41 1.11 -21.52 1.33
CA ALA A 41 0.54 -20.46 2.18
C ALA A 41 1.46 -19.24 2.21
N THR A 42 2.76 -19.44 2.46
CA THR A 42 3.77 -18.38 2.43
C THR A 42 3.83 -17.67 1.07
N LEU A 43 3.77 -18.41 -0.04
CA LEU A 43 3.78 -17.79 -1.38
C LEU A 43 2.43 -17.14 -1.75
N ALA A 44 1.33 -17.61 -1.17
CA ALA A 44 0.00 -17.06 -1.42
C ALA A 44 -0.19 -15.68 -0.78
N THR A 45 0.59 -15.30 0.24
CA THR A 45 0.55 -13.94 0.79
C THR A 45 0.86 -12.91 -0.30
N ASP A 46 1.86 -13.17 -1.15
CA ASP A 46 2.20 -12.32 -2.31
C ASP A 46 1.05 -12.21 -3.33
N ALA A 47 0.09 -13.15 -3.34
CA ALA A 47 -1.08 -13.07 -4.21
C ALA A 47 -2.21 -12.20 -3.63
N ILE A 48 -2.11 -11.78 -2.37
CA ILE A 48 -3.19 -11.10 -1.64
C ILE A 48 -2.76 -9.80 -0.97
N ILE A 49 -1.46 -9.49 -0.91
CA ILE A 49 -0.94 -8.26 -0.31
C ILE A 49 -1.64 -7.03 -0.88
N GLY A 50 -2.28 -6.26 0.00
CA GLY A 50 -3.05 -5.06 -0.36
C GLY A 50 -4.38 -5.36 -1.07
N ALA A 51 -4.62 -6.56 -1.56
CA ALA A 51 -5.85 -6.89 -2.27
C ALA A 51 -6.90 -7.51 -1.33
N LYS A 52 -8.15 -7.06 -1.46
CA LYS A 52 -9.31 -7.74 -0.87
C LYS A 52 -9.83 -8.84 -1.81
N VAL A 53 -8.97 -9.80 -2.13
CA VAL A 53 -9.29 -10.98 -2.97
C VAL A 53 -8.71 -12.22 -2.32
N SER A 54 -9.35 -13.37 -2.46
CA SER A 54 -8.78 -14.63 -1.99
C SER A 54 -7.76 -15.20 -2.99
N PRO A 55 -6.82 -16.05 -2.55
CA PRO A 55 -5.92 -16.78 -3.45
C PRO A 55 -6.68 -17.60 -4.50
N SER A 56 -7.89 -18.06 -4.19
CA SER A 56 -8.78 -18.86 -5.04
C SER A 56 -9.59 -18.02 -6.04
N THR A 57 -9.55 -16.68 -5.94
CA THR A 57 -10.27 -15.77 -6.83
C THR A 57 -9.60 -15.73 -8.21
N PRO A 58 -10.32 -15.94 -9.34
CA PRO A 58 -9.77 -15.77 -10.68
C PRO A 58 -9.09 -14.39 -10.88
N GLY A 59 -7.87 -14.40 -11.38
CA GLY A 59 -7.05 -13.20 -11.58
C GLY A 59 -6.10 -12.88 -10.41
N SER A 60 -6.19 -13.56 -9.26
CA SER A 60 -5.25 -13.36 -8.15
C SER A 60 -3.81 -13.78 -8.49
N ALA A 61 -3.62 -14.68 -9.47
CA ALA A 61 -2.30 -15.04 -9.97
C ALA A 61 -1.51 -13.85 -10.54
N TYR A 62 -2.19 -12.84 -11.07
CA TYR A 62 -1.54 -11.62 -11.56
C TYR A 62 -0.83 -10.88 -10.42
N ILE A 63 -1.40 -10.89 -9.22
CA ILE A 63 -0.85 -10.19 -8.06
C ILE A 63 0.46 -10.86 -7.65
N LEU A 64 0.47 -12.20 -7.57
CA LEU A 64 1.68 -12.99 -7.35
C LEU A 64 2.78 -12.64 -8.36
N PHE A 65 2.43 -12.57 -9.65
CA PHE A 65 3.39 -12.20 -10.69
C PHE A 65 3.85 -10.74 -10.55
N HIS A 66 2.95 -9.81 -10.24
CA HIS A 66 3.25 -8.38 -10.10
C HIS A 66 4.33 -8.09 -9.06
N HIS A 67 4.36 -8.81 -7.94
CA HIS A 67 5.36 -8.61 -6.88
C HIS A 67 6.77 -9.09 -7.26
N VAL A 68 6.91 -9.90 -8.32
CA VAL A 68 8.21 -10.36 -8.84
C VAL A 68 8.64 -9.68 -10.15
N MET A 69 7.77 -8.87 -10.76
CA MET A 69 8.09 -8.13 -12.00
C MET A 69 9.05 -6.95 -11.78
N GLY A 70 9.14 -6.43 -10.56
CA GLY A 70 9.94 -5.26 -10.22
C GLY A 70 11.45 -5.49 -10.35
N GLU A 71 12.22 -4.40 -10.29
CA GLU A 71 13.67 -4.48 -10.14
C GLU A 71 14.16 -3.43 -9.15
N VAL A 72 15.25 -3.74 -8.45
CA VAL A 72 15.99 -2.78 -7.61
C VAL A 72 17.46 -2.84 -8.03
N ASN A 73 18.01 -1.70 -8.47
CA ASN A 73 19.40 -1.58 -8.92
C ASN A 73 19.81 -2.62 -9.97
N GLY A 74 18.91 -2.92 -10.92
CA GLY A 74 19.12 -3.90 -11.99
C GLY A 74 18.97 -5.37 -11.57
N ILE A 75 18.61 -5.64 -10.30
CA ILE A 75 18.30 -6.98 -9.81
C ILE A 75 16.78 -7.19 -9.92
N LYS A 76 16.38 -8.09 -10.83
CA LYS A 76 14.97 -8.45 -11.06
C LYS A 76 14.38 -9.20 -9.87
N GLY A 77 13.12 -8.92 -9.55
CA GLY A 77 12.37 -9.54 -8.46
C GLY A 77 12.88 -9.20 -7.06
N ALA A 78 13.85 -8.30 -6.93
CA ALA A 78 14.42 -7.95 -5.65
C ALA A 78 13.65 -6.82 -4.95
N TRP A 79 13.60 -6.90 -3.63
CA TRP A 79 13.12 -5.83 -2.75
C TRP A 79 14.32 -5.17 -2.05
N GLY A 80 14.30 -3.84 -1.97
CA GLY A 80 15.37 -3.05 -1.39
C GLY A 80 14.97 -2.47 -0.03
N HIS A 81 15.92 -2.44 0.91
CA HIS A 81 15.77 -1.70 2.15
C HIS A 81 16.43 -0.33 2.02
N VAL A 82 15.74 0.71 2.50
CA VAL A 82 16.28 2.06 2.55
C VAL A 82 17.07 2.20 3.85
N LYS A 83 18.39 2.36 3.74
CA LYS A 83 19.25 2.64 4.89
C LYS A 83 18.83 3.95 5.55
N GLY A 84 18.67 3.95 6.88
CA GLY A 84 18.10 5.04 7.67
C GLY A 84 16.57 5.08 7.65
N GLY A 85 15.91 4.07 7.07
CA GLY A 85 14.46 3.95 6.98
C GLY A 85 13.83 4.74 5.82
N MET A 86 12.52 4.53 5.62
CA MET A 86 11.78 5.08 4.47
C MET A 86 11.75 6.62 4.42
N GLY A 87 11.92 7.30 5.56
CA GLY A 87 12.06 8.76 5.60
C GLY A 87 13.24 9.29 4.77
N GLY A 88 14.26 8.45 4.51
CA GLY A 88 15.36 8.78 3.61
C GLY A 88 14.91 9.04 2.17
N VAL A 89 13.88 8.33 1.67
CA VAL A 89 13.33 8.55 0.32
C VAL A 89 12.66 9.92 0.25
N SER A 90 11.82 10.25 1.22
CA SER A 90 11.15 11.56 1.28
C SER A 90 12.15 12.70 1.35
N LYS A 91 13.19 12.59 2.19
CA LYS A 91 14.28 13.58 2.30
C LYS A 91 15.08 13.73 1.00
N ALA A 92 15.32 12.63 0.28
CA ALA A 92 16.01 12.68 -1.00
C ALA A 92 15.16 13.41 -2.06
N ILE A 93 13.84 13.18 -2.08
CA ILE A 93 12.91 13.88 -2.96
C ILE A 93 12.84 15.37 -2.61
N GLU A 94 12.70 15.69 -1.31
CA GLU A 94 12.72 17.06 -0.80
C GLU A 94 13.97 17.81 -1.27
N LYS A 95 15.15 17.23 -1.00
CA LYS A 95 16.43 17.81 -1.41
C LYS A 95 16.51 18.04 -2.91
N ALA A 96 16.15 17.05 -3.73
CA ALA A 96 16.17 17.18 -5.18
C ALA A 96 15.21 18.28 -5.69
N ALA A 97 14.03 18.41 -5.07
CA ALA A 97 13.07 19.45 -5.41
C ALA A 97 13.60 20.85 -5.03
N THR A 98 14.14 21.02 -3.83
CA THR A 98 14.72 22.30 -3.39
C THR A 98 15.95 22.69 -4.21
N GLU A 99 16.83 21.74 -4.56
CA GLU A 99 17.98 21.99 -5.46
C GLU A 99 17.53 22.43 -6.86
N ALA A 100 16.35 21.99 -7.32
CA ALA A 100 15.72 22.44 -8.55
C ALA A 100 14.94 23.77 -8.40
N GLY A 101 14.92 24.38 -7.22
CA GLY A 101 14.29 25.67 -6.95
C GLY A 101 12.85 25.59 -6.42
N ALA A 102 12.38 24.43 -5.99
CA ALA A 102 11.06 24.32 -5.37
C ALA A 102 11.04 24.89 -3.95
N GLU A 103 9.99 25.65 -3.63
CA GLU A 103 9.67 26.09 -2.27
C GLU A 103 8.73 25.08 -1.61
N ILE A 104 9.03 24.71 -0.37
CA ILE A 104 8.29 23.68 0.38
C ILE A 104 7.68 24.32 1.63
N HIS A 105 6.35 24.35 1.66
CA HIS A 105 5.58 24.87 2.78
C HIS A 105 4.97 23.70 3.57
N VAL A 106 5.41 23.54 4.82
CA VAL A 106 4.87 22.55 5.76
C VAL A 106 3.89 23.20 6.72
N SER A 107 3.02 22.40 7.34
CA SER A 107 1.97 22.92 8.23
C SER A 107 1.08 23.97 7.57
N SER A 108 0.86 23.85 6.25
CA SER A 108 0.05 24.74 5.43
C SER A 108 -1.11 23.96 4.77
N PRO A 109 -2.14 23.54 5.53
CA PRO A 109 -3.21 22.74 4.96
C PRO A 109 -3.99 23.55 3.90
N VAL A 110 -4.16 22.97 2.71
CA VAL A 110 -5.01 23.55 1.67
C VAL A 110 -6.48 23.38 2.08
N LYS A 111 -7.21 24.49 2.09
CA LYS A 111 -8.64 24.54 2.39
C LYS A 111 -9.49 24.30 1.14
N SER A 112 -9.14 24.94 0.02
CA SER A 112 -9.85 24.79 -1.25
C SER A 112 -8.98 25.13 -2.45
N ILE A 113 -9.41 24.69 -3.63
CA ILE A 113 -8.85 25.05 -4.93
C ILE A 113 -9.77 26.09 -5.56
N SER A 114 -9.22 27.23 -5.96
CA SER A 114 -9.97 28.31 -6.60
C SER A 114 -10.18 28.01 -8.08
N VAL A 115 -11.43 28.09 -8.55
CA VAL A 115 -11.82 27.88 -9.95
C VAL A 115 -12.52 29.13 -10.48
N HIS A 116 -12.14 29.57 -11.68
CA HIS A 116 -12.81 30.65 -12.41
C HIS A 116 -12.96 30.25 -13.87
N ASP A 117 -14.16 30.38 -14.43
CA ASP A 117 -14.50 30.01 -15.81
C ASP A 117 -14.08 28.57 -16.18
N GLY A 118 -14.25 27.62 -15.25
CA GLY A 118 -13.89 26.22 -15.43
C GLY A 118 -12.37 25.93 -15.38
N LYS A 119 -11.56 26.90 -14.97
CA LYS A 119 -10.10 26.80 -14.87
C LYS A 119 -9.62 27.01 -13.44
N ALA A 120 -8.69 26.17 -13.01
CA ALA A 120 -8.01 26.31 -11.73
C ALA A 120 -7.10 27.56 -11.74
N ARG A 121 -7.16 28.36 -10.67
CA ARG A 121 -6.41 29.62 -10.52
C ARG A 121 -5.53 29.69 -9.28
N GLY A 122 -5.61 28.70 -8.41
CA GLY A 122 -4.76 28.64 -7.22
C GLY A 122 -5.35 27.77 -6.12
N VAL A 123 -4.76 27.91 -4.94
CA VAL A 123 -5.23 27.27 -3.71
C VAL A 123 -5.39 28.30 -2.60
N CYS A 124 -6.43 28.13 -1.79
CA CYS A 124 -6.62 28.88 -0.55
C CYS A 124 -6.20 27.99 0.63
N LEU A 125 -5.32 28.48 1.49
CA LEU A 125 -4.87 27.79 2.68
C LEU A 125 -5.86 27.97 3.83
N GLN A 126 -5.79 27.09 4.84
CA GLN A 126 -6.60 27.26 6.06
C GLN A 126 -6.28 28.56 6.82
N SER A 127 -5.08 29.12 6.65
CA SER A 127 -4.72 30.45 7.18
C SER A 127 -5.49 31.60 6.52
N GLY A 128 -6.08 31.37 5.35
CA GLY A 128 -6.69 32.40 4.50
C GLY A 128 -5.77 32.92 3.39
N ASP A 129 -4.49 32.56 3.40
CA ASP A 129 -3.55 32.93 2.34
C ASP A 129 -3.94 32.27 1.01
N VAL A 130 -3.67 32.95 -0.10
CA VAL A 130 -3.95 32.45 -1.45
C VAL A 130 -2.64 32.31 -2.21
N ILE A 131 -2.43 31.14 -2.81
CA ILE A 131 -1.32 30.87 -3.73
C ILE A 131 -1.90 30.75 -5.13
N GLU A 132 -1.59 31.71 -5.99
CA GLU A 132 -2.06 31.73 -7.38
C GLU A 132 -1.24 30.79 -8.26
N SER A 133 -1.92 30.03 -9.13
CA SER A 133 -1.28 29.17 -10.13
C SER A 133 -2.27 28.74 -11.22
N ASP A 134 -1.79 28.66 -12.45
CA ASP A 134 -2.53 28.12 -13.61
C ASP A 134 -2.27 26.62 -13.86
N CYS A 135 -1.34 25.99 -13.12
CA CYS A 135 -1.17 24.53 -13.09
C CYS A 135 -1.09 24.04 -11.65
N ILE A 136 -2.02 23.16 -11.28
CA ILE A 136 -2.12 22.56 -9.94
C ILE A 136 -2.04 21.04 -10.09
N LEU A 137 -1.06 20.43 -9.42
CA LEU A 137 -0.95 18.98 -9.32
C LEU A 137 -1.39 18.57 -7.91
N SER A 138 -2.57 17.96 -7.78
CA SER A 138 -3.07 17.48 -6.50
C SER A 138 -2.55 16.08 -6.19
N ASN A 139 -1.72 16.01 -5.15
CA ASN A 139 -1.28 14.75 -4.55
C ASN A 139 -2.24 14.25 -3.45
N ALA A 140 -3.35 14.97 -3.19
CA ALA A 140 -4.46 14.41 -2.42
C ALA A 140 -5.14 13.29 -3.23
N SER A 141 -5.97 12.47 -2.56
CA SER A 141 -6.77 11.48 -3.30
C SER A 141 -7.66 12.21 -4.33
N PRO A 142 -7.97 11.61 -5.50
CA PRO A 142 -8.86 12.24 -6.46
C PRO A 142 -10.23 12.58 -5.84
N VAL A 143 -10.70 11.77 -4.90
CA VAL A 143 -11.94 12.04 -4.15
C VAL A 143 -11.81 13.24 -3.24
N THR A 144 -10.76 13.32 -2.42
CA THR A 144 -10.52 14.50 -1.59
C THR A 144 -10.40 15.76 -2.44
N THR A 145 -9.70 15.66 -3.57
CA THR A 145 -9.56 16.78 -4.50
C THR A 145 -10.91 17.25 -5.04
N VAL A 146 -11.79 16.31 -5.44
CA VAL A 146 -13.06 16.64 -6.12
C VAL A 146 -14.22 16.91 -5.17
N LEU A 147 -14.33 16.17 -4.06
CA LEU A 147 -15.45 16.26 -3.13
C LEU A 147 -15.20 17.25 -1.98
N ASP A 148 -13.93 17.43 -1.57
CA ASP A 148 -13.59 18.20 -0.38
C ASP A 148 -12.88 19.52 -0.71
N LEU A 149 -11.99 19.54 -1.73
CA LEU A 149 -11.19 20.73 -2.07
C LEU A 149 -11.80 21.61 -3.17
N LEU A 150 -12.69 21.08 -4.01
CA LEU A 150 -13.40 21.85 -5.03
C LEU A 150 -14.80 22.22 -4.56
N ASP A 151 -15.30 23.39 -4.99
CA ASP A 151 -16.73 23.68 -4.89
C ASP A 151 -17.47 22.77 -5.88
N GLN A 152 -18.45 22.02 -5.38
CA GLN A 152 -19.21 21.08 -6.20
C GLN A 152 -20.10 21.81 -7.22
N ASN A 153 -20.38 23.10 -7.04
CA ASN A 153 -21.09 23.93 -8.02
C ASN A 153 -20.25 24.25 -9.26
N ASP A 154 -18.92 24.16 -9.16
CA ASP A 154 -18.01 24.33 -10.30
C ASP A 154 -17.90 23.07 -11.16
N LEU A 155 -18.58 21.99 -10.77
CA LEU A 155 -18.49 20.68 -11.39
C LEU A 155 -19.85 20.24 -11.97
N PRO A 156 -19.88 19.58 -13.14
CA PRO A 156 -21.09 18.90 -13.58
C PRO A 156 -21.55 17.86 -12.56
N GLU A 157 -22.85 17.80 -12.29
CA GLU A 157 -23.44 16.90 -11.28
C GLU A 157 -23.04 15.43 -11.49
N GLU A 158 -22.94 15.00 -12.75
CA GLU A 158 -22.54 13.64 -13.11
C GLU A 158 -21.08 13.31 -12.73
N VAL A 159 -20.19 14.31 -12.71
CA VAL A 159 -18.82 14.14 -12.20
C VAL A 159 -18.87 13.84 -10.71
N VAL A 160 -19.60 14.66 -9.94
CA VAL A 160 -19.71 14.49 -8.48
C VAL A 160 -20.31 13.12 -8.14
N LYS A 161 -21.38 12.72 -8.85
CA LYS A 161 -21.98 11.38 -8.72
C LYS A 161 -20.99 10.27 -9.06
N HIS A 162 -20.19 10.42 -10.12
CA HIS A 162 -19.18 9.45 -10.51
C HIS A 162 -18.16 9.22 -9.39
N PHE A 163 -17.60 10.28 -8.81
CA PHE A 163 -16.62 10.17 -7.73
C PHE A 163 -17.22 9.55 -6.47
N ARG A 164 -18.46 9.92 -6.09
CA ARG A 164 -19.15 9.32 -4.94
C ARG A 164 -19.46 7.84 -5.13
N ARG A 165 -19.89 7.45 -6.34
CA ARG A 165 -20.33 6.08 -6.62
C ARG A 165 -19.19 5.11 -6.89
N ASN A 166 -18.15 5.56 -7.57
CA ASN A 166 -17.09 4.68 -8.08
C ASN A 166 -15.82 4.71 -7.23
N TRP A 167 -15.75 5.57 -6.22
CA TRP A 167 -14.69 5.46 -5.24
C TRP A 167 -14.94 4.29 -4.30
N ASN A 168 -13.97 3.40 -4.23
CA ASN A 168 -13.93 2.36 -3.22
C ASN A 168 -12.52 2.32 -2.63
N SER A 169 -12.38 2.88 -1.42
CA SER A 169 -11.16 2.83 -0.61
C SER A 169 -11.19 1.75 0.46
N GLU A 170 -12.09 0.78 0.33
CA GLU A 170 -12.15 -0.37 1.21
C GLU A 170 -10.82 -1.16 1.13
N SER A 171 -10.08 -1.14 2.23
CA SER A 171 -8.88 -1.94 2.41
C SER A 171 -9.17 -3.11 3.30
N ALA A 172 -8.45 -4.19 3.03
CA ALA A 172 -8.39 -5.34 3.90
C ALA A 172 -7.08 -5.36 4.71
N SER A 173 -6.24 -4.33 4.64
CA SER A 173 -4.90 -4.36 5.23
C SER A 173 -4.80 -3.43 6.44
N THR A 174 -4.25 -3.96 7.52
CA THR A 174 -3.83 -3.20 8.71
C THR A 174 -2.34 -3.33 8.88
N LYS A 175 -1.68 -2.23 9.23
CA LYS A 175 -0.27 -2.26 9.62
C LYS A 175 -0.16 -2.04 11.13
N ILE A 176 0.64 -2.85 11.80
CA ILE A 176 0.99 -2.65 13.21
C ILE A 176 2.50 -2.46 13.29
N ASN A 177 2.93 -1.26 13.68
CA ASN A 177 4.34 -0.97 13.96
C ASN A 177 4.59 -1.29 15.44
N VAL A 178 5.52 -2.19 15.75
CA VAL A 178 5.76 -2.66 17.12
C VAL A 178 7.20 -2.34 17.51
N ALA A 179 7.39 -1.63 18.61
CA ALA A 179 8.69 -1.43 19.24
C ALA A 179 8.94 -2.56 20.25
N LEU A 180 10.11 -3.19 20.16
CA LEU A 180 10.47 -4.38 20.93
C LEU A 180 11.74 -4.16 21.76
N ASP A 181 11.76 -4.75 22.95
CA ASP A 181 12.91 -4.81 23.86
C ASP A 181 13.91 -5.92 23.50
N LYS A 182 13.47 -6.91 22.72
CA LYS A 182 14.26 -8.05 22.25
C LYS A 182 13.62 -8.64 21.00
N LEU A 183 14.41 -9.34 20.19
CA LEU A 183 13.90 -10.04 19.02
C LEU A 183 12.93 -11.16 19.43
N PRO A 184 11.91 -11.47 18.59
CA PRO A 184 11.06 -12.64 18.80
C PRO A 184 11.92 -13.91 18.93
N ASN A 185 11.57 -14.80 19.86
CA ASN A 185 12.29 -16.05 20.09
C ASN A 185 11.44 -17.23 19.62
N PHE A 186 11.64 -17.67 18.38
CA PHE A 186 10.80 -18.68 17.75
C PHE A 186 11.08 -20.08 18.31
N SER A 187 10.02 -20.79 18.73
CA SER A 187 10.14 -22.12 19.35
C SER A 187 10.83 -23.15 18.44
N CYS A 188 10.65 -23.05 17.12
CA CYS A 188 11.27 -23.95 16.14
C CYS A 188 12.75 -23.64 15.86
N PHE A 189 13.20 -22.42 16.16
CA PHE A 189 14.59 -22.01 15.99
C PHE A 189 14.97 -20.96 17.05
N PRO A 190 15.23 -21.41 18.30
CA PRO A 190 15.42 -20.49 19.42
C PRO A 190 16.65 -19.58 19.26
N ASN A 191 16.53 -18.37 19.79
CA ASN A 191 17.57 -17.36 19.77
C ASN A 191 18.81 -17.83 20.54
N ALA A 192 19.98 -17.54 19.99
CA ALA A 192 21.24 -17.65 20.72
C ALA A 192 21.45 -16.41 21.61
N GLY A 193 21.89 -16.61 22.86
CA GLY A 193 22.30 -15.52 23.74
C GLY A 193 21.14 -14.71 24.34
N ASP A 194 21.32 -13.40 24.43
CA ASP A 194 20.41 -12.47 25.14
C ASP A 194 19.19 -12.03 24.33
N GLY A 195 19.05 -12.51 23.08
CA GLY A 195 17.95 -12.19 22.19
C GLY A 195 18.05 -10.84 21.48
N ASN A 196 19.20 -10.18 21.51
CA ASN A 196 19.42 -8.90 20.81
C ASN A 196 20.24 -9.02 19.53
N VAL A 197 20.84 -10.18 19.27
CA VAL A 197 21.60 -10.44 18.05
C VAL A 197 20.69 -11.09 17.00
N PRO A 198 20.49 -10.44 15.83
CA PRO A 198 19.74 -11.04 14.74
C PRO A 198 20.33 -12.39 14.28
N MET A 199 19.45 -13.30 13.88
CA MET A 199 19.75 -14.65 13.40
C MET A 199 19.11 -14.81 12.00
N PRO A 200 19.47 -15.82 11.19
CA PRO A 200 18.99 -15.95 9.81
C PRO A 200 17.47 -15.79 9.62
N ASN A 201 16.68 -16.32 10.55
CA ASN A 201 15.22 -16.22 10.58
C ASN A 201 14.68 -14.79 10.81
N HIS A 202 15.50 -13.87 11.32
CA HIS A 202 15.14 -12.46 11.56
C HIS A 202 15.39 -11.54 10.34
N TYR A 203 15.97 -12.08 9.26
CA TYR A 203 16.33 -11.30 8.06
C TYR A 203 15.31 -11.41 6.91
N GLY A 204 14.37 -12.36 7.00
CA GLY A 204 13.33 -12.58 5.99
C GLY A 204 11.97 -11.99 6.36
N THR A 205 10.99 -12.21 5.49
CA THR A 205 9.56 -12.08 5.84
C THR A 205 9.15 -13.32 6.64
N ILE A 206 8.49 -13.10 7.77
CA ILE A 206 8.04 -14.15 8.69
C ILE A 206 6.52 -14.22 8.59
N HIS A 207 6.00 -15.44 8.42
CA HIS A 207 4.62 -15.74 8.05
C HIS A 207 4.03 -16.69 9.11
N PHE A 208 2.76 -16.50 9.50
CA PHE A 208 2.11 -17.23 10.61
C PHE A 208 0.92 -18.10 10.15
N GLU A 209 0.82 -18.32 8.85
CA GLU A 209 -0.18 -19.09 8.14
C GLU A 209 0.45 -20.40 7.67
N ASP A 210 -0.25 -21.51 7.84
CA ASP A 210 0.26 -22.83 7.49
C ASP A 210 -0.47 -23.48 6.31
N SER A 211 -1.55 -22.87 5.83
CA SER A 211 -2.42 -23.44 4.79
C SER A 211 -3.15 -22.37 3.98
N LEU A 212 -3.50 -22.72 2.74
CA LEU A 212 -4.36 -21.89 1.88
C LEU A 212 -5.78 -21.76 2.46
N ASP A 213 -6.26 -22.79 3.14
CA ASP A 213 -7.57 -22.81 3.79
C ASP A 213 -7.65 -21.76 4.91
N GLN A 214 -6.59 -21.61 5.73
CA GLN A 214 -6.53 -20.55 6.74
C GLN A 214 -6.63 -19.15 6.10
N ILE A 215 -5.97 -18.94 4.96
CA ILE A 215 -6.01 -17.67 4.23
C ILE A 215 -7.41 -17.42 3.65
N GLU A 216 -8.07 -18.46 3.12
CA GLU A 216 -9.44 -18.39 2.60
C GLU A 216 -10.45 -18.10 3.73
N ASP A 217 -10.34 -18.77 4.87
CA ASP A 217 -11.19 -18.54 6.05
C ASP A 217 -11.06 -17.09 6.55
N ALA A 218 -9.84 -16.56 6.63
CA ALA A 218 -9.61 -15.17 7.02
C ALA A 218 -10.23 -14.18 6.00
N PHE A 219 -10.19 -14.49 4.71
CA PHE A 219 -10.87 -13.71 3.68
C PHE A 219 -12.40 -13.74 3.86
N LEU A 220 -12.99 -14.92 4.09
CA LEU A 220 -14.43 -15.08 4.29
C LEU A 220 -14.93 -14.39 5.56
N ASP A 221 -14.16 -14.43 6.66
CA ASP A 221 -14.43 -13.67 7.88
C ASP A 221 -14.54 -12.17 7.56
N ALA A 222 -13.57 -11.62 6.83
CA ALA A 222 -13.55 -10.21 6.47
C ALA A 222 -14.70 -9.81 5.54
N GLN A 223 -15.12 -10.69 4.62
CA GLN A 223 -16.32 -10.47 3.79
C GLN A 223 -17.59 -10.33 4.63
N HIS A 224 -17.63 -10.97 5.80
CA HIS A 224 -18.75 -10.87 6.74
C HIS A 224 -18.55 -9.78 7.82
N GLY A 225 -17.53 -8.94 7.68
CA GLY A 225 -17.21 -7.89 8.66
C GLY A 225 -16.62 -8.44 9.97
N ILE A 226 -16.07 -9.65 9.96
CA ILE A 226 -15.53 -10.32 11.15
C ILE A 226 -14.00 -10.24 11.12
N CYS A 227 -13.38 -9.90 12.25
CA CYS A 227 -11.93 -10.00 12.40
C CYS A 227 -11.55 -11.48 12.63
N SER A 228 -10.81 -12.08 11.70
CA SER A 228 -10.46 -13.50 11.79
C SER A 228 -9.61 -13.81 13.02
N LYS A 229 -9.92 -14.91 13.71
CA LYS A 229 -9.16 -15.42 14.86
C LYS A 229 -7.74 -15.87 14.50
N ARG A 230 -7.53 -16.22 13.23
CA ARG A 230 -6.25 -16.64 12.65
C ARG A 230 -5.94 -15.71 11.48
N PRO A 231 -5.73 -14.40 11.73
CA PRO A 231 -5.51 -13.45 10.64
C PRO A 231 -4.21 -13.80 9.90
N VAL A 232 -4.12 -13.39 8.64
CA VAL A 232 -2.88 -13.49 7.86
C VAL A 232 -1.92 -12.43 8.37
N ILE A 233 -0.73 -12.82 8.83
CA ILE A 233 0.24 -11.94 9.48
C ILE A 233 1.59 -12.10 8.79
N GLU A 234 2.01 -11.08 8.07
CA GLU A 234 3.40 -10.97 7.62
C GLU A 234 4.17 -10.06 8.59
N MET A 235 5.29 -10.54 9.10
CA MET A 235 6.20 -9.80 9.97
C MET A 235 7.53 -9.55 9.27
N ASN A 236 8.03 -8.32 9.36
CA ASN A 236 9.41 -7.96 8.98
C ASN A 236 10.09 -7.23 10.15
N ILE A 237 11.38 -7.50 10.36
CA ILE A 237 12.19 -6.87 11.41
C ILE A 237 13.30 -6.02 10.76
N PRO A 238 13.01 -4.78 10.33
CA PRO A 238 13.99 -3.98 9.60
C PRO A 238 15.26 -3.64 10.41
N THR A 239 15.17 -3.62 11.74
CA THR A 239 16.33 -3.41 12.63
C THR A 239 17.33 -4.56 12.59
N SER A 240 16.95 -5.74 12.11
CA SER A 240 17.88 -6.85 11.84
C SER A 240 18.87 -6.50 10.73
N LEU A 241 18.43 -5.71 9.75
CA LEU A 241 19.24 -5.27 8.61
C LEU A 241 19.91 -3.92 8.84
N ASP A 242 19.19 -2.99 9.47
CA ASP A 242 19.67 -1.65 9.74
C ASP A 242 19.41 -1.26 11.20
N PRO A 243 20.40 -1.42 12.09
CA PRO A 243 20.23 -1.08 13.52
C PRO A 243 20.11 0.43 13.76
N THR A 244 20.34 1.29 12.76
CA THR A 244 20.35 2.76 12.95
C THR A 244 18.95 3.36 13.09
N ILE A 245 17.90 2.60 12.80
CA ILE A 245 16.51 3.06 12.86
C ILE A 245 15.86 2.83 14.23
N ALA A 246 16.58 2.28 15.20
CA ALA A 246 16.11 2.07 16.57
C ALA A 246 17.23 2.35 17.59
N PRO A 247 16.90 2.64 18.86
CA PRO A 247 17.90 2.72 19.94
C PRO A 247 18.69 1.41 20.11
N PRO A 248 19.93 1.45 20.65
CA PRO A 248 20.72 0.24 20.89
C PRO A 248 19.96 -0.81 21.73
N GLY A 249 19.97 -2.05 21.26
CA GLY A 249 19.27 -3.17 21.91
C GLY A 249 17.74 -3.15 21.76
N LYS A 250 17.18 -2.23 20.95
CA LYS A 250 15.76 -2.17 20.65
C LYS A 250 15.52 -2.56 19.20
N HIS A 251 14.34 -3.12 18.94
CA HIS A 251 13.98 -3.63 17.62
C HIS A 251 12.63 -3.09 17.18
N ILE A 252 12.42 -3.08 15.87
CA ILE A 252 11.13 -2.75 15.27
C ILE A 252 10.64 -3.99 14.55
N ALA A 253 9.43 -4.45 14.87
CA ALA A 253 8.70 -5.42 14.07
C ALA A 253 7.55 -4.70 13.35
N LEU A 254 7.48 -4.86 12.04
CA LEU A 254 6.40 -4.36 11.20
C LEU A 254 5.49 -5.52 10.87
N LEU A 255 4.24 -5.46 11.32
CA LEU A 255 3.23 -6.46 11.01
C LEU A 255 2.30 -5.93 9.94
N PHE A 256 2.16 -6.66 8.84
CA PHE A 256 1.14 -6.46 7.82
C PHE A 256 0.09 -7.54 8.00
N VAL A 257 -1.10 -7.12 8.41
CA VAL A 257 -2.22 -8.00 8.70
C VAL A 257 -3.25 -7.86 7.59
N GLN A 258 -3.49 -8.94 6.84
CA GLN A 258 -4.45 -8.97 5.73
C GLN A 258 -5.83 -9.43 6.22
N TYR A 259 -6.87 -9.05 5.51
CA TYR A 259 -8.28 -9.31 5.83
C TYR A 259 -8.77 -8.72 7.16
N THR A 260 -8.29 -7.52 7.49
CA THR A 260 -8.98 -6.69 8.49
C THR A 260 -10.22 -6.06 7.86
N PRO A 261 -11.43 -6.26 8.40
CA PRO A 261 -12.64 -5.67 7.82
C PRO A 261 -12.63 -4.15 7.94
N TYR A 262 -12.98 -3.45 6.85
CA TYR A 262 -13.08 -1.99 6.84
C TYR A 262 -14.20 -1.49 7.75
N GLU A 263 -15.35 -2.16 7.70
CA GLU A 263 -16.50 -1.97 8.61
C GLU A 263 -16.70 -3.25 9.43
N PRO A 264 -16.15 -3.31 10.66
CA PRO A 264 -16.38 -4.45 11.53
C PRO A 264 -17.85 -4.53 11.93
N LYS A 265 -18.38 -5.75 11.99
CA LYS A 265 -19.77 -6.02 12.39
C LYS A 265 -20.02 -5.72 13.87
N ASP A 266 -18.99 -5.79 14.68
CA ASP A 266 -18.99 -5.62 16.13
C ASP A 266 -18.41 -4.25 16.57
N GLY A 267 -18.85 -3.19 15.91
CA GLY A 267 -18.50 -1.80 16.25
C GLY A 267 -17.49 -1.15 15.30
N THR A 268 -17.16 0.12 15.55
CA THR A 268 -16.28 0.92 14.69
C THR A 268 -14.83 0.91 15.17
N TRP A 269 -13.87 1.08 14.24
CA TRP A 269 -12.44 1.19 14.59
C TRP A 269 -12.09 2.43 15.45
N SER A 270 -12.99 3.41 15.52
CA SER A 270 -12.88 4.59 16.40
C SER A 270 -13.32 4.33 17.83
N GLU A 271 -13.96 3.20 18.13
CA GLU A 271 -14.36 2.86 19.49
C GLU A 271 -13.14 2.63 20.39
N PRO A 272 -13.12 3.21 21.61
CA PRO A 272 -12.04 2.98 22.56
C PRO A 272 -11.78 1.49 22.82
N GLY A 273 -10.51 1.08 22.75
CA GLY A 273 -10.11 -0.30 23.01
C GLY A 273 -10.31 -1.28 21.84
N LYS A 274 -10.99 -0.90 20.74
CA LYS A 274 -11.26 -1.80 19.61
C LYS A 274 -9.98 -2.24 18.90
N LYS A 275 -9.12 -1.27 18.60
CA LYS A 275 -7.84 -1.45 17.92
C LYS A 275 -6.87 -2.28 18.77
N GLU A 276 -6.87 -2.04 20.08
CA GLU A 276 -6.06 -2.72 21.08
C GLU A 276 -6.48 -4.19 21.23
N ARG A 277 -7.80 -4.47 21.25
CA ARG A 277 -8.30 -5.86 21.24
C ARG A 277 -7.85 -6.61 19.99
N PHE A 278 -7.91 -5.98 18.83
CA PHE A 278 -7.44 -6.58 17.57
C PHE A 278 -5.92 -6.80 17.56
N ALA A 279 -5.13 -5.81 18.02
CA ALA A 279 -3.68 -5.96 18.14
C ALA A 279 -3.31 -7.11 19.08
N ASN A 280 -3.95 -7.22 20.24
CA ASN A 280 -3.73 -8.32 21.18
C ASN A 280 -4.08 -9.69 20.57
N GLN A 281 -5.11 -9.77 19.72
CA GLN A 281 -5.44 -11.00 18.99
C GLN A 281 -4.31 -11.38 18.02
N VAL A 282 -3.77 -10.43 17.26
CA VAL A 282 -2.61 -10.65 16.38
C VAL A 282 -1.38 -11.08 17.19
N PHE A 283 -1.09 -10.40 18.29
CA PHE A 283 0.05 -10.75 19.16
C PHE A 283 -0.09 -12.12 19.81
N SER A 284 -1.32 -12.54 20.14
CA SER A 284 -1.56 -13.87 20.71
C SER A 284 -1.19 -14.99 19.74
N VAL A 285 -1.44 -14.81 18.44
CA VAL A 285 -1.01 -15.75 17.40
C VAL A 285 0.52 -15.79 17.33
N ILE A 286 1.18 -14.63 17.38
CA ILE A 286 2.65 -14.56 17.36
C ILE A 286 3.24 -15.26 18.59
N ASP A 287 2.66 -15.07 19.78
CA ASP A 287 3.12 -15.71 21.03
C ASP A 287 3.03 -17.25 20.99
N GLU A 288 2.11 -17.85 20.20
CA GLU A 288 2.06 -19.31 19.98
C GLU A 288 3.39 -19.82 19.38
N TYR A 289 4.01 -19.04 18.50
CA TYR A 289 5.24 -19.42 17.79
C TYR A 289 6.50 -18.79 18.39
N ALA A 290 6.39 -17.62 19.02
CA ALA A 290 7.48 -16.89 19.66
C ALA A 290 7.12 -16.52 21.11
N PRO A 291 7.11 -17.48 22.05
CA PRO A 291 6.64 -17.24 23.41
C PRO A 291 7.37 -16.10 24.11
N GLY A 292 6.58 -15.14 24.61
CA GLY A 292 7.10 -13.95 25.29
C GLY A 292 7.31 -12.76 24.35
N PHE A 293 6.82 -12.83 23.11
CA PHE A 293 6.73 -11.70 22.19
C PHE A 293 5.92 -10.56 22.80
N THR A 294 4.72 -10.83 23.33
CA THR A 294 3.89 -9.76 23.93
C THR A 294 4.61 -9.09 25.11
N LYS A 295 5.43 -9.85 25.86
CA LYS A 295 6.23 -9.31 26.97
C LYS A 295 7.41 -8.45 26.52
N SER A 296 7.86 -8.55 25.27
CA SER A 296 8.92 -7.70 24.73
C SER A 296 8.39 -6.42 24.10
N ILE A 297 7.08 -6.27 23.91
CA ILE A 297 6.49 -5.06 23.36
C ILE A 297 6.71 -3.89 24.34
N ILE A 298 7.35 -2.84 23.83
CA ILE A 298 7.53 -1.56 24.51
C ILE A 298 6.34 -0.65 24.20
N ASP A 299 6.00 -0.57 22.91
CA ASP A 299 4.88 0.23 22.40
C ASP A 299 4.48 -0.27 21.02
N TYR A 300 3.30 0.10 20.55
CA TYR A 300 2.84 -0.20 19.20
C TYR A 300 1.86 0.84 18.65
N GLU A 301 1.88 1.00 17.33
CA GLU A 301 0.94 1.83 16.59
C GLU A 301 0.19 0.97 15.57
N ILE A 302 -1.12 1.15 15.48
CA ILE A 302 -1.99 0.47 14.52
C ILE A 302 -2.57 1.45 13.51
N LEU A 303 -2.27 1.18 12.24
CA LEU A 303 -2.68 1.95 11.08
C LEU A 303 -3.65 1.10 10.26
N THR A 304 -4.92 1.45 10.32
CA THR A 304 -5.94 0.93 9.38
C THR A 304 -5.70 1.63 8.05
N LEU A 305 -5.19 0.89 7.06
CA LEU A 305 -4.84 1.49 5.76
C LEU A 305 -6.12 1.71 4.95
N PHE A 306 -6.20 2.83 4.25
CA PHE A 306 -7.21 3.03 3.20
C PHE A 306 -6.67 2.46 1.90
N TRP A 307 -7.51 1.73 1.18
CA TRP A 307 -7.15 1.22 -0.12
C TRP A 307 -7.33 2.32 -1.16
N MET A 308 -6.47 2.35 -2.17
CA MET A 308 -6.58 3.34 -3.24
C MET A 308 -6.52 2.61 -4.57
N ARG A 309 -7.68 2.40 -5.19
CA ARG A 309 -7.76 2.02 -6.61
C ARG A 309 -7.52 3.28 -7.44
N PRO A 310 -6.87 3.21 -8.61
CA PRO A 310 -6.93 4.33 -9.53
C PRO A 310 -8.41 4.65 -9.81
N MET A 311 -8.81 5.92 -9.69
CA MET A 311 -10.18 6.34 -9.98
C MET A 311 -10.56 5.95 -11.42
N PRO A 312 -11.58 5.09 -11.65
CA PRO A 312 -11.97 4.70 -12.99
C PRO A 312 -12.29 5.91 -13.87
N GLY A 313 -11.80 5.90 -15.11
CA GLY A 313 -12.00 6.98 -16.08
C GLY A 313 -10.95 8.10 -16.05
N TYR A 314 -10.05 8.14 -15.06
CA TYR A 314 -9.10 9.24 -14.87
C TYR A 314 -7.62 8.84 -15.06
N SER A 315 -7.34 7.87 -15.94
CA SER A 315 -5.96 7.46 -16.28
C SER A 315 -5.18 8.47 -17.12
N SER A 316 -5.83 9.56 -17.56
CA SER A 316 -5.21 10.67 -18.30
C SER A 316 -4.55 11.71 -17.40
N TYR A 317 -4.66 11.57 -16.06
CA TYR A 317 -4.19 12.50 -15.03
C TYR A 317 -4.86 13.88 -15.02
N ARG A 318 -5.69 14.20 -16.03
CA ARG A 318 -6.44 15.46 -16.09
C ARG A 318 -7.69 15.36 -15.23
N SER A 319 -7.99 16.42 -14.49
CA SER A 319 -9.29 16.58 -13.84
C SER A 319 -10.32 17.17 -14.81
N PRO A 320 -11.60 17.25 -14.43
CA PRO A 320 -12.62 17.99 -15.17
C PRO A 320 -12.40 19.51 -15.22
N ILE A 321 -11.53 20.05 -14.36
CA ILE A 321 -11.17 21.48 -14.32
C ILE A 321 -9.88 21.70 -15.10
N GLU A 322 -9.86 22.70 -16.00
CA GLU A 322 -8.65 23.04 -16.76
C GLU A 322 -7.53 23.48 -15.80
N GLY A 323 -6.31 22.99 -16.03
CA GLY A 323 -5.15 23.35 -15.21
C GLY A 323 -5.02 22.55 -13.90
N LEU A 324 -5.98 21.70 -13.55
CA LEU A 324 -5.91 20.82 -12.40
C LEU A 324 -5.67 19.35 -12.80
N TYR A 325 -4.65 18.74 -12.20
CA TYR A 325 -4.18 17.40 -12.48
C TYR A 325 -4.15 16.54 -11.21
N PHE A 326 -4.45 15.25 -11.34
CA PHE A 326 -4.30 14.27 -10.26
C PHE A 326 -2.94 13.59 -10.37
N CYS A 327 -2.17 13.56 -9.29
CA CYS A 327 -0.83 12.97 -9.28
C CYS A 327 -0.58 11.97 -8.13
N SER A 328 -1.59 11.69 -7.32
CA SER A 328 -1.50 10.80 -6.17
C SER A 328 -1.52 9.31 -6.52
N ALA A 329 -1.27 8.47 -5.53
CA ALA A 329 -1.43 7.01 -5.61
C ALA A 329 -2.85 6.56 -6.02
N GLY A 330 -3.84 7.47 -6.01
CA GLY A 330 -5.22 7.23 -6.47
C GLY A 330 -5.36 7.37 -7.98
N THR A 331 -4.25 7.50 -8.71
CA THR A 331 -4.19 7.55 -10.17
C THR A 331 -3.39 6.38 -10.73
N HIS A 332 -3.51 6.11 -12.02
CA HIS A 332 -2.75 5.06 -12.69
C HIS A 332 -1.23 5.35 -12.62
N PRO A 333 -0.34 4.35 -12.47
CA PRO A 333 -0.58 2.91 -12.39
C PRO A 333 -1.15 2.39 -11.07
N GLY A 334 -1.17 3.22 -10.02
CA GLY A 334 -1.67 2.88 -8.69
C GLY A 334 -0.66 3.21 -7.59
N GLY A 335 -0.91 2.71 -6.38
CA GLY A 335 0.01 2.85 -5.26
C GLY A 335 1.37 2.17 -5.51
N GLY A 336 2.42 2.75 -4.91
CA GLY A 336 3.79 2.23 -4.97
C GLY A 336 4.82 3.35 -4.80
N VAL A 337 6.00 3.03 -4.27
CA VAL A 337 7.08 4.01 -4.00
C VAL A 337 7.85 4.40 -5.28
N MET A 338 7.46 3.88 -6.44
CA MET A 338 8.13 4.12 -7.73
C MET A 338 7.95 5.56 -8.29
N GLY A 339 7.05 6.38 -7.72
CA GLY A 339 6.84 7.77 -8.14
C GLY A 339 6.19 7.95 -9.52
N ALA A 340 5.67 6.89 -10.14
CA ALA A 340 5.14 6.90 -11.51
C ALA A 340 3.93 7.84 -11.68
N CYS A 341 3.01 7.88 -10.71
CA CYS A 341 1.83 8.75 -10.76
C CYS A 341 2.23 10.23 -10.87
N GLY A 342 3.13 10.68 -9.98
CA GLY A 342 3.68 12.03 -9.98
C GLY A 342 4.36 12.38 -11.29
N ARG A 343 5.26 11.51 -11.76
CA ARG A 343 5.99 11.70 -13.03
C ARG A 343 5.03 11.81 -14.22
N ASN A 344 4.07 10.91 -14.33
CA ASN A 344 3.17 10.88 -15.48
C ASN A 344 2.25 12.10 -15.51
N ALA A 345 1.72 12.52 -14.35
CA ALA A 345 0.94 13.74 -14.23
C ALA A 345 1.76 14.99 -14.62
N ALA A 346 3.01 15.10 -14.16
CA ALA A 346 3.92 16.18 -14.53
C ALA A 346 4.17 16.23 -16.04
N MET A 347 4.42 15.09 -16.68
CA MET A 347 4.57 15.02 -18.15
C MET A 347 3.32 15.46 -18.91
N VAL A 348 2.14 15.21 -18.33
CA VAL A 348 0.86 15.68 -18.88
C VAL A 348 0.70 17.20 -18.70
N CYS A 349 0.94 17.77 -17.51
CA CYS A 349 0.88 19.22 -17.30
C CYS A 349 1.87 19.96 -18.23
N LEU A 350 3.13 19.50 -18.32
CA LEU A 350 4.13 20.12 -19.21
C LEU A 350 3.67 20.17 -20.67
N LYS A 351 3.05 19.09 -21.16
CA LYS A 351 2.52 19.02 -22.52
C LYS A 351 1.38 20.02 -22.74
N ASP A 352 0.46 20.12 -21.80
CA ASP A 352 -0.71 20.99 -21.90
C ASP A 352 -0.34 22.47 -21.79
N GLN A 353 0.60 22.80 -20.91
CA GLN A 353 1.12 24.16 -20.72
C GLN A 353 2.08 24.60 -21.83
N LYS A 354 2.37 23.73 -22.81
CA LYS A 354 3.37 23.95 -23.87
C LYS A 354 4.75 24.35 -23.33
N LEU A 355 5.06 23.98 -22.09
CA LEU A 355 6.36 24.21 -21.48
C LEU A 355 7.36 23.25 -22.13
N ARG A 356 8.48 23.78 -22.63
CA ARG A 356 9.53 22.95 -23.27
C ARG A 356 10.10 21.95 -22.26
N LYS A 357 10.44 20.77 -22.77
CA LYS A 357 11.14 19.71 -22.03
C LYS A 357 12.53 20.15 -21.58
#